data_AF-A0A2V5N960-F1
#
_entry.id   AF-A0A2V5N960-F1
#
_cell.length_a   1.000
_cell.length_b   1.000
_cell.length_c   1.000
_cell.angle_alpha   90.00
_cell.angle_beta   90.00
_cell.angle_gamma   90.00
#
_symmetry.space_group_name_H-M   'P 1'
#
loop_
_entity.id
_entity.type
_entity.pdbx_description
1 polymer ?
#
loop_
_entity_poly.entity_id
_entity_poly.type
_entity_poly.pdbx_seq_one_letter_code
_entity_poly.pdbx_strand_id
1 'polypeptide(L)'
;MDDYQQLFINWMKTEQVGCAFARNFAKRGDIAGLQGVTVLGNNLGEREIMPLNVLLAAACAKSEGVYIIFPEINSPDEVIRLIQGLCGTRVWECVDLTAQIRPPNDALVLGLRWHLPDGKHMNYVLGFANLPDMPRTRRAPNTTLVLRTGPPGRAPSVAFAHNINPKKDERASEKRPVPVHLADMPDLMSSEEAVATLWRQTMRLKRTQLDGDAMIEAARAKVTFCLPGFAREALADLIVA
;
A
#
# COMPACT_ATOMS: atom_id res chain seq x y z
N MET A 1 -18.81 -6.16 5.48
CA MET A 1 -17.79 -6.45 4.46
C MET A 1 -18.56 -6.78 3.20
N ASP A 2 -18.27 -6.10 2.09
CA ASP A 2 -18.89 -6.41 0.80
C ASP A 2 -18.12 -7.53 0.06
N ASP A 3 -18.66 -7.97 -1.08
CA ASP A 3 -18.11 -9.08 -1.87
C ASP A 3 -16.69 -8.79 -2.38
N TYR A 4 -16.39 -7.54 -2.74
CA TYR A 4 -15.06 -7.15 -3.22
C TYR A 4 -14.03 -7.23 -2.09
N GLN A 5 -14.39 -6.75 -0.91
CA GLN A 5 -13.56 -6.86 0.29
C GLN A 5 -13.31 -8.32 0.65
N GLN A 6 -14.34 -9.17 0.59
CA GLN A 6 -14.19 -10.60 0.86
C GLN A 6 -13.27 -11.27 -0.15
N LEU A 7 -13.44 -10.97 -1.44
CA LEU A 7 -12.60 -11.48 -2.53
C LEU A 7 -11.14 -11.08 -2.35
N PHE A 8 -10.87 -9.79 -2.08
CA PHE A 8 -9.51 -9.29 -1.87
C PHE A 8 -8.85 -9.92 -0.63
N ILE A 9 -9.56 -10.01 0.49
CA ILE A 9 -9.04 -10.63 1.71
C ILE A 9 -8.76 -12.12 1.49
N ASN A 10 -9.63 -12.84 0.77
CA ASN A 10 -9.40 -14.24 0.44
C ASN A 10 -8.18 -14.40 -0.47
N TRP A 11 -8.04 -13.56 -1.48
CA TRP A 11 -6.83 -13.51 -2.32
C TRP A 11 -5.57 -13.22 -1.50
N MET A 12 -5.62 -12.26 -0.56
CA MET A 12 -4.48 -11.92 0.29
C MET A 12 -4.00 -13.08 1.17
N LYS A 13 -4.85 -14.06 1.48
CA LYS A 13 -4.49 -15.25 2.26
C LYS A 13 -3.73 -16.30 1.44
N THR A 14 -3.80 -16.22 0.10
CA THR A 14 -3.15 -17.18 -0.82
C THR A 14 -1.63 -17.01 -0.85
N GLU A 15 -0.94 -17.99 -1.43
CA GLU A 15 0.51 -17.92 -1.63
C GLU A 15 0.91 -16.92 -2.71
N GLN A 16 -0.03 -16.52 -3.59
CA GLN A 16 0.24 -15.55 -4.65
C GLN A 16 0.71 -14.21 -4.08
N VAL A 17 0.27 -13.84 -2.88
CA VAL A 17 0.86 -12.71 -2.15
C VAL A 17 2.23 -13.11 -1.64
N GLY A 18 3.27 -12.70 -2.37
CA GLY A 18 4.67 -13.00 -2.04
C GLY A 18 5.18 -12.40 -0.72
N CYS A 19 4.36 -11.64 0.01
CA CYS A 19 4.67 -11.10 1.34
C CYS A 19 3.99 -11.94 2.43
N ALA A 20 4.77 -12.72 3.18
CA ALA A 20 4.27 -13.55 4.27
C ALA A 20 3.67 -12.71 5.41
N PHE A 21 4.19 -11.49 5.63
CA PHE A 21 3.59 -10.54 6.58
C PHE A 21 2.17 -10.18 6.16
N ALA A 22 1.95 -9.77 4.91
CA ALA A 22 0.63 -9.43 4.39
C ALA A 22 -0.34 -10.63 4.44
N ARG A 23 0.14 -11.85 4.15
CA ARG A 23 -0.67 -13.07 4.32
C ARG A 23 -1.07 -13.30 5.77
N ASN A 24 -0.13 -13.19 6.71
CA ASN A 24 -0.40 -13.36 8.13
C ASN A 24 -1.36 -12.28 8.64
N PHE A 25 -1.16 -11.05 8.16
CA PHE A 25 -2.01 -9.90 8.39
C PHE A 25 -3.46 -10.16 7.98
N ALA A 26 -3.67 -10.60 6.74
CA ALA A 26 -5.01 -10.89 6.20
C ALA A 26 -5.72 -12.03 6.95
N LYS A 27 -4.96 -12.96 7.55
CA LYS A 27 -5.51 -14.02 8.40
C LYS A 27 -5.94 -13.52 9.79
N ARG A 28 -5.43 -12.37 10.24
CA ARG A 28 -5.67 -11.78 11.56
C ARG A 28 -6.30 -10.38 11.47
N GLY A 29 -7.06 -10.12 10.40
CA GLY A 29 -7.52 -8.77 10.04
C GLY A 29 -8.38 -8.08 11.11
N ASP A 30 -9.12 -8.87 11.88
CA ASP A 30 -9.93 -8.45 13.04
C ASP A 30 -9.06 -7.92 14.19
N ILE A 31 -7.97 -8.60 14.52
CA ILE A 31 -7.01 -8.23 15.59
C ILE A 31 -6.05 -7.13 15.10
N ALA A 32 -5.83 -7.05 13.80
CA ALA A 32 -4.90 -6.11 13.18
C ALA A 32 -5.51 -4.71 13.00
N GLY A 33 -6.81 -4.50 13.25
CA GLY A 33 -7.45 -3.20 13.11
C GLY A 33 -7.46 -2.69 11.67
N LEU A 34 -7.67 -3.58 10.70
CA LEU A 34 -7.69 -3.26 9.28
C LEU A 34 -9.10 -2.83 8.85
N GLN A 35 -9.24 -1.63 8.29
CA GLN A 35 -10.51 -1.15 7.78
C GLN A 35 -10.57 -1.25 6.25
N GLY A 36 -11.65 -1.85 5.74
CA GLY A 36 -11.93 -1.92 4.30
C GLY A 36 -12.77 -0.73 3.84
N VAL A 37 -12.41 -0.17 2.70
CA VAL A 37 -13.20 0.86 1.99
C VAL A 37 -13.34 0.42 0.54
N THR A 38 -14.54 0.52 0.00
CA THR A 38 -14.81 0.25 -1.42
C THR A 38 -15.24 1.55 -2.07
N VAL A 39 -14.57 1.93 -3.15
CA VAL A 39 -14.87 3.14 -3.93
C VAL A 39 -15.30 2.69 -5.32
N LEU A 40 -16.54 3.01 -5.67
CA LEU A 40 -17.12 2.72 -6.99
C LEU A 40 -16.85 3.89 -7.96
N GLY A 41 -16.86 3.59 -9.26
CA GLY A 41 -16.50 4.52 -10.31
C GLY A 41 -15.06 4.35 -10.82
N ASN A 42 -14.86 4.65 -12.10
CA ASN A 42 -13.57 4.59 -12.81
C ASN A 42 -13.07 5.95 -13.33
N ASN A 43 -13.77 7.03 -12.95
CA ASN A 43 -13.40 8.40 -13.25
C ASN A 43 -13.37 9.22 -11.95
N LEU A 44 -12.36 8.94 -11.12
CA LEU A 44 -12.21 9.53 -9.80
C LEU A 44 -11.29 10.76 -9.90
N GLY A 45 -11.90 11.93 -10.06
CA GLY A 45 -11.18 13.21 -9.99
C GLY A 45 -10.92 13.65 -8.54
N GLU A 46 -10.29 14.81 -8.39
CA GLU A 46 -9.94 15.38 -7.07
C GLU A 46 -11.18 15.48 -6.14
N ARG A 47 -12.33 15.88 -6.68
CA ARG A 47 -13.57 16.04 -5.91
C ARG A 47 -14.11 14.71 -5.43
N GLU A 48 -14.07 13.68 -6.27
CA GLU A 48 -14.53 12.33 -5.95
C GLU A 48 -13.60 11.64 -4.94
N ILE A 49 -12.31 12.01 -4.92
CA ILE A 49 -11.32 11.52 -3.96
C ILE A 49 -11.41 12.22 -2.60
N MET A 50 -11.92 13.44 -2.52
CA MET A 50 -11.93 14.21 -1.26
C MET A 50 -12.64 13.48 -0.09
N PRO A 51 -13.79 12.80 -0.26
CA PRO A 51 -14.39 11.99 0.80
C PRO A 51 -13.47 10.86 1.30
N LEU A 52 -12.69 10.24 0.41
CA LEU A 52 -11.71 9.21 0.79
C LEU A 52 -10.63 9.79 1.70
N ASN A 53 -10.12 10.99 1.41
CA ASN A 53 -9.12 11.64 2.26
C ASN A 53 -9.65 11.94 3.67
N VAL A 54 -10.91 12.35 3.80
CA VAL A 54 -11.57 12.54 5.11
C VAL A 54 -11.67 11.22 5.87
N LEU A 55 -12.06 10.14 5.19
CA LEU A 55 -12.12 8.80 5.79
C LEU A 55 -10.75 8.32 6.27
N LEU A 56 -9.69 8.52 5.46
CA LEU A 56 -8.33 8.15 5.83
C LEU A 56 -7.81 8.93 7.04
N ALA A 57 -8.07 10.24 7.10
CA ALA A 57 -7.73 11.05 8.27
C ALA A 57 -8.47 10.59 9.53
N ALA A 58 -9.74 10.21 9.42
CA ALA A 58 -10.51 9.67 10.54
C ALA A 58 -10.02 8.29 10.99
N ALA A 59 -9.51 7.47 10.06
CA ALA A 59 -9.00 6.15 10.34
C ALA A 59 -7.68 6.16 11.13
N CYS A 60 -6.91 7.26 11.12
CA CYS A 60 -5.67 7.41 11.91
C CYS A 60 -5.86 7.08 13.41
N ALA A 61 -7.03 7.43 13.97
CA ALA A 61 -7.34 7.18 15.38
C ALA A 61 -7.99 5.82 15.65
N LYS A 62 -8.53 5.18 14.60
CA LYS A 62 -9.47 4.05 14.71
C LYS A 62 -8.91 2.73 14.20
N SER A 63 -7.94 2.78 13.31
CA SER A 63 -7.44 1.64 12.55
C SER A 63 -5.92 1.73 12.43
N GLU A 64 -5.27 0.58 12.30
CA GLU A 64 -3.82 0.51 12.05
C GLU A 64 -3.51 0.66 10.56
N GLY A 65 -4.43 0.17 9.72
CA GLY A 65 -4.32 0.24 8.28
C GLY A 65 -5.69 0.30 7.63
N VAL A 66 -5.68 0.75 6.37
CA VAL A 66 -6.83 0.77 5.49
C VAL A 66 -6.45 0.08 4.19
N TYR A 67 -7.36 -0.73 3.65
CA TYR A 67 -7.33 -1.14 2.26
C TYR A 67 -8.51 -0.52 1.52
N ILE A 68 -8.22 0.07 0.37
CA ILE A 68 -9.16 0.78 -0.48
C ILE A 68 -9.26 0.00 -1.79
N ILE A 69 -10.44 -0.54 -2.08
CA ILE A 69 -10.69 -1.32 -3.29
C ILE A 69 -11.41 -0.43 -4.30
N PHE A 70 -10.93 -0.48 -5.53
CA PHE A 70 -11.49 0.18 -6.71
C PHE A 70 -11.90 -0.89 -7.72
N PRO A 71 -13.13 -1.45 -7.62
CA PRO A 71 -13.52 -2.60 -8.43
C PRO A 71 -13.60 -2.32 -9.93
N GLU A 72 -13.88 -1.07 -10.29
CA GLU A 72 -14.10 -0.61 -11.66
C GLU A 72 -12.82 -0.04 -12.32
N ILE A 73 -11.69 -0.08 -11.62
CA ILE A 73 -10.39 0.37 -12.14
C ILE A 73 -9.57 -0.85 -12.51
N ASN A 74 -9.53 -1.18 -13.79
CA ASN A 74 -8.98 -2.45 -14.28
C ASN A 74 -8.01 -2.29 -15.46
N SER A 75 -7.79 -1.07 -15.93
CA SER A 75 -6.89 -0.74 -17.04
C SER A 75 -5.80 0.26 -16.62
N PRO A 76 -4.68 0.33 -17.36
CA PRO A 76 -3.65 1.34 -17.12
C PRO A 76 -4.20 2.78 -17.13
N ASP A 77 -5.09 3.12 -18.06
CA ASP A 77 -5.66 4.46 -18.17
C ASP A 77 -6.53 4.83 -16.96
N GLU A 78 -7.28 3.87 -16.41
CA GLU A 78 -8.07 4.08 -15.19
C GLU A 78 -7.16 4.24 -13.97
N VAL A 79 -6.05 3.51 -13.89
CA VAL A 79 -5.05 3.69 -12.83
C VAL A 79 -4.36 5.05 -12.95
N ILE A 80 -4.05 5.51 -14.16
CA ILE A 80 -3.53 6.86 -14.40
C ILE A 80 -4.51 7.92 -13.88
N ARG A 81 -5.80 7.80 -14.23
CA ARG A 81 -6.83 8.72 -13.72
C ARG A 81 -6.96 8.69 -12.20
N LEU A 82 -6.89 7.50 -11.59
CA LEU A 82 -6.87 7.37 -10.12
C LEU A 82 -5.68 8.12 -9.52
N ILE A 83 -4.48 7.94 -10.08
CA ILE A 83 -3.27 8.63 -9.61
C ILE A 83 -3.43 10.14 -9.76
N GLN A 84 -3.96 10.61 -10.89
CA GLN A 84 -4.25 12.03 -11.11
C GLN A 84 -5.25 12.57 -10.08
N GLY A 85 -6.33 11.85 -9.80
CA GLY A 85 -7.32 12.24 -8.79
C GLY A 85 -6.74 12.28 -7.36
N LEU A 86 -5.93 11.29 -7.00
CA LEU A 86 -5.24 11.25 -5.71
C LEU A 86 -4.26 12.42 -5.58
N CYS A 87 -3.34 12.59 -6.52
CA CYS A 87 -2.29 13.61 -6.51
C CYS A 87 -2.80 15.02 -6.83
N GLY A 88 -4.03 15.17 -7.33
CA GLY A 88 -4.72 16.46 -7.35
C GLY A 88 -4.96 17.01 -5.94
N THR A 89 -4.94 16.15 -4.91
CA THR A 89 -5.05 16.56 -3.52
C THR A 89 -3.66 16.69 -2.86
N ARG A 90 -3.49 17.67 -1.98
CA ARG A 90 -2.18 18.01 -1.37
C ARG A 90 -1.58 16.95 -0.43
N VAL A 91 -2.34 15.91 -0.09
CA VAL A 91 -1.91 14.87 0.86
C VAL A 91 -1.35 13.64 0.16
N TRP A 92 -1.32 13.63 -1.17
CA TRP A 92 -0.75 12.55 -1.97
C TRP A 92 0.40 13.07 -2.83
N GLU A 93 1.39 12.22 -3.04
CA GLU A 93 2.54 12.48 -3.89
C GLU A 93 2.84 11.23 -4.71
N CYS A 94 3.22 11.42 -5.97
CA CYS A 94 3.63 10.36 -6.88
C CYS A 94 5.12 10.49 -7.18
N VAL A 95 5.89 9.43 -6.95
CA VAL A 95 7.34 9.42 -7.12
C VAL A 95 7.75 8.45 -8.23
N ASP A 96 8.60 8.89 -9.15
CA ASP A 96 9.23 8.01 -10.14
C ASP A 96 10.32 7.18 -9.45
N LEU A 97 10.22 5.87 -9.55
CA LEU A 97 11.23 4.96 -9.03
C LEU A 97 11.97 4.23 -10.16
N THR A 98 11.68 4.53 -11.42
CA THR A 98 12.22 3.83 -12.60
C THR A 98 13.75 3.92 -12.66
N ALA A 99 14.33 5.08 -12.32
CA ALA A 99 15.79 5.22 -12.29
C ALA A 99 16.45 4.36 -11.19
N GLN A 100 15.72 4.06 -10.11
CA GLN A 100 16.18 3.29 -8.96
C GLN A 100 15.90 1.79 -9.10
N ILE A 101 14.91 1.44 -9.92
CA ILE A 101 14.38 0.09 -10.12
C ILE A 101 14.36 -0.10 -11.62
N ARG A 102 15.36 -0.78 -12.17
CA ARG A 102 15.41 -1.12 -13.61
C ARG A 102 14.24 -2.07 -13.91
N PRO A 103 13.13 -1.58 -14.48
CA PRO A 103 11.96 -2.39 -14.70
C PRO A 103 12.14 -3.23 -15.97
N PRO A 104 11.37 -4.31 -16.12
CA PRO A 104 11.27 -4.97 -17.41
C PRO A 104 10.48 -4.10 -18.40
N ASN A 105 10.81 -4.21 -19.69
CA ASN A 105 10.02 -3.68 -20.82
C ASN A 105 9.69 -2.19 -20.75
N ASP A 106 10.62 -1.35 -20.29
CA ASP A 106 10.46 0.11 -20.19
C ASP A 106 9.25 0.57 -19.34
N ALA A 107 8.76 -0.30 -18.46
CA ALA A 107 7.64 0.03 -17.59
C ALA A 107 7.96 1.22 -16.67
N LEU A 108 6.96 2.07 -16.42
CA LEU A 108 7.03 3.12 -15.43
C LEU A 108 6.79 2.53 -14.04
N VAL A 109 7.74 2.72 -13.12
CA VAL A 109 7.62 2.25 -11.74
C VAL A 109 7.31 3.43 -10.84
N LEU A 110 6.13 3.43 -10.21
CA LEU A 110 5.64 4.53 -9.38
C LEU A 110 5.53 4.13 -7.92
N GLY A 111 5.85 5.07 -7.04
CA GLY A 111 5.53 5.01 -5.63
C GLY A 111 4.56 6.12 -5.23
N LEU A 112 3.37 5.76 -4.75
CA LEU A 112 2.46 6.69 -4.10
C LEU A 112 2.86 6.88 -2.64
N ARG A 113 2.73 8.12 -2.19
CA ARG A 113 3.02 8.57 -0.83
C ARG A 113 1.78 9.26 -0.30
N TRP A 114 1.30 8.82 0.86
CA TRP A 114 0.20 9.49 1.55
C TRP A 114 0.76 10.18 2.80
N HIS A 115 0.64 11.50 2.86
CA HIS A 115 1.12 12.32 3.96
C HIS A 115 0.09 12.30 5.10
N LEU A 116 0.54 11.89 6.29
CA LEU A 116 -0.35 11.79 7.43
C LEU A 116 -0.75 13.19 7.93
N PRO A 117 -1.95 13.35 8.54
CA PRO A 117 -2.41 14.63 9.06
C PRO A 117 -1.50 15.28 10.11
N ASP A 118 -0.58 14.53 10.70
CA ASP A 118 0.38 15.06 11.68
C ASP A 118 1.52 15.89 11.06
N GLY A 119 1.62 15.92 9.72
CA GLY A 119 2.64 16.65 8.97
C GLY A 119 4.07 16.16 9.19
N LYS A 120 4.25 15.02 9.86
CA LYS A 120 5.56 14.45 10.21
C LYS A 120 5.82 13.14 9.48
N HIS A 121 4.77 12.38 9.20
CA HIS A 121 4.88 11.05 8.63
C HIS A 121 4.30 10.97 7.23
N MET A 122 4.81 10.02 6.47
CA MET A 122 4.31 9.70 5.15
C MET A 122 4.32 8.19 4.95
N ASN A 123 3.24 7.66 4.40
CA ASN A 123 3.06 6.23 4.18
C ASN A 123 3.54 5.82 2.78
N TYR A 124 4.34 4.76 2.72
CA TYR A 124 4.55 4.02 1.47
C TYR A 124 3.34 3.13 1.18
N VAL A 125 2.52 3.59 0.23
CA VAL A 125 1.29 2.93 -0.15
C VAL A 125 1.59 1.72 -1.01
N LEU A 126 1.03 0.57 -0.62
CA LEU A 126 1.12 -0.65 -1.41
C LEU A 126 -0.01 -0.69 -2.43
N GLY A 127 0.34 -0.88 -3.69
CA GLY A 127 -0.62 -1.05 -4.76
C GLY A 127 -0.73 -2.51 -5.22
N PHE A 128 -1.92 -2.84 -5.67
CA PHE A 128 -2.27 -4.11 -6.29
C PHE A 128 -3.19 -3.82 -7.46
N ALA A 129 -3.01 -4.51 -8.58
CA ALA A 129 -3.89 -4.39 -9.74
C ALA A 129 -3.64 -5.57 -10.69
N ASN A 130 -4.67 -5.98 -11.44
CA ASN A 130 -4.53 -7.05 -12.43
C ASN A 130 -3.90 -6.57 -13.75
N LEU A 131 -2.78 -5.86 -13.67
CA LEU A 131 -2.07 -5.35 -14.85
C LEU A 131 -0.91 -6.26 -15.24
N PRO A 132 -0.60 -6.41 -16.55
CA PRO A 132 0.53 -7.22 -17.02
C PRO A 132 1.88 -6.77 -16.46
N ASP A 133 2.12 -5.46 -16.35
CA ASP A 133 3.39 -4.90 -15.88
C ASP A 133 3.59 -5.05 -14.36
N MET A 134 2.51 -5.31 -13.62
CA MET A 134 2.60 -5.55 -12.18
C MET A 134 3.34 -6.87 -11.89
N PRO A 135 4.20 -6.91 -10.85
CA PRO A 135 4.77 -8.17 -10.37
C PRO A 135 3.66 -9.17 -10.07
N ARG A 136 3.86 -10.46 -10.38
CA ARG A 136 2.86 -11.51 -10.15
C ARG A 136 2.31 -11.50 -8.71
N THR A 137 3.15 -11.16 -7.74
CA THR A 137 2.80 -11.07 -6.32
C THR A 137 1.94 -9.86 -5.94
N ARG A 138 1.71 -8.95 -6.88
CA ARG A 138 0.89 -7.75 -6.77
C ARG A 138 -0.32 -7.76 -7.71
N ARG A 139 -0.48 -8.81 -8.53
CA ARG A 139 -1.65 -8.99 -9.39
C ARG A 139 -2.81 -9.51 -8.57
N ALA A 140 -3.73 -8.61 -8.21
CA ALA A 140 -4.92 -8.90 -7.42
C ALA A 140 -6.19 -8.81 -8.27
N PRO A 141 -7.33 -9.38 -7.84
CA PRO A 141 -8.59 -9.36 -8.59
C PRO A 141 -9.12 -7.95 -8.89
N ASN A 142 -8.84 -6.97 -8.02
CA ASN A 142 -9.26 -5.59 -8.15
C ASN A 142 -8.08 -4.66 -7.89
N THR A 143 -8.10 -3.47 -8.48
CA THR A 143 -7.15 -2.41 -8.09
C THR A 143 -7.36 -2.05 -6.63
N THR A 144 -6.31 -2.14 -5.84
CA THR A 144 -6.38 -1.94 -4.38
C THR A 144 -5.17 -1.18 -3.89
N LEU A 145 -5.40 -0.21 -3.02
CA LEU A 145 -4.36 0.47 -2.25
C LEU A 145 -4.42 -0.01 -0.80
N VAL A 146 -3.27 -0.29 -0.21
CA VAL A 146 -3.17 -0.64 1.21
C VAL A 146 -2.14 0.25 1.87
N LEU A 147 -2.56 0.93 2.93
CA LEU A 147 -1.74 1.90 3.64
C LEU A 147 -1.90 1.75 5.15
N ARG A 148 -0.88 2.22 5.88
CA ARG A 148 -0.94 2.40 7.32
C ARG A 148 -1.55 3.76 7.60
N THR A 149 -2.46 3.83 8.55
CA THR A 149 -3.22 5.05 8.83
C THR A 149 -2.62 5.91 9.93
N GLY A 150 -1.73 5.35 10.76
CA GLY A 150 -1.12 6.08 11.87
C GLY A 150 0.41 6.09 11.84
N PRO A 151 1.02 6.92 12.71
CA PRO A 151 2.45 6.86 12.97
C PRO A 151 2.86 5.46 13.49
N PRO A 152 4.17 5.20 13.63
CA PRO A 152 4.69 3.97 14.21
C PRO A 152 4.12 3.74 15.61
N GLY A 153 3.72 2.50 15.91
CA GLY A 153 2.99 2.17 17.14
C GLY A 153 1.63 1.51 16.87
N ARG A 154 0.72 1.55 17.84
CA ARG A 154 -0.65 1.06 17.70
C ARG A 154 -1.61 2.24 17.66
N ALA A 155 -2.63 2.17 16.80
CA ALA A 155 -3.73 3.13 16.78
C ALA A 155 -4.41 3.16 18.16
N PRO A 156 -4.78 4.34 18.70
CA PRO A 156 -5.26 4.45 20.07
C PRO A 156 -6.43 3.53 20.43
N SER A 157 -7.44 3.42 19.54
CA SER A 157 -8.59 2.52 19.75
C SER A 157 -8.19 1.06 19.82
N VAL A 158 -7.24 0.65 18.98
CA VAL A 158 -6.74 -0.72 18.87
C VAL A 158 -5.85 -1.05 20.07
N ALA A 159 -4.97 -0.13 20.46
CA ALA A 159 -4.16 -0.27 21.68
C ALA A 159 -5.06 -0.46 22.92
N PHE A 160 -6.07 0.39 23.07
CA PHE A 160 -7.04 0.32 24.16
C PHE A 160 -7.82 -1.00 24.17
N ALA A 161 -8.35 -1.43 23.02
CA ALA A 161 -9.09 -2.68 22.89
C ALA A 161 -8.26 -3.92 23.29
N HIS A 162 -6.94 -3.83 23.21
CA HIS A 162 -6.02 -4.91 23.55
C HIS A 162 -5.33 -4.73 24.92
N ASN A 163 -5.69 -3.70 25.71
CA ASN A 163 -5.03 -3.37 26.99
C ASN A 163 -3.50 -3.15 26.85
N ILE A 164 -3.07 -2.59 25.72
CA ILE A 164 -1.66 -2.28 25.44
C ILE A 164 -1.49 -0.75 25.44
N ASN A 165 -0.38 -0.26 25.99
CA ASN A 165 -0.05 1.15 25.87
C ASN A 165 0.33 1.49 24.42
N PRO A 166 -0.28 2.52 23.80
CA PRO A 166 0.12 2.92 22.46
C PRO A 166 1.59 3.31 22.46
N LYS A 167 2.41 2.58 21.69
CA LYS A 167 3.84 2.86 21.56
C LYS A 167 3.99 4.25 20.93
N LYS A 168 4.69 5.17 21.61
CA LYS A 168 5.05 6.47 21.04
C LYS A 168 6.12 6.25 19.98
N ASP A 169 6.02 6.99 18.87
CA ASP A 169 7.09 6.93 17.87
C ASP A 169 8.33 7.64 18.38
N GLU A 170 9.42 6.89 18.47
CA GLU A 170 10.73 7.39 18.91
C GLU A 170 11.64 7.71 17.71
N ARG A 171 11.15 7.52 16.47
CA ARG A 171 11.94 7.83 15.26
C ARG A 171 12.06 9.34 15.06
N ALA A 172 13.11 9.93 15.62
CA ALA A 172 13.57 11.25 15.25
C ALA A 172 14.43 11.16 13.98
N SER A 173 13.81 11.31 12.80
CA SER A 173 14.58 11.56 11.57
C SER A 173 14.88 13.05 11.43
N GLU A 174 16.12 13.40 11.09
CA GLU A 174 16.50 14.76 10.70
C GLU A 174 15.84 15.20 9.37
N LYS A 175 15.42 14.23 8.55
CA LYS A 175 14.70 14.47 7.28
C LYS A 175 13.23 14.08 7.44
N ARG A 176 12.35 15.08 7.42
CA ARG A 176 10.89 14.90 7.35
C ARG A 176 10.42 14.91 5.88
N PRO A 177 9.33 14.21 5.53
CA PRO A 177 8.54 13.35 6.41
C PRO A 177 9.17 11.97 6.66
N VAL A 178 8.91 11.37 7.82
CA VAL A 178 9.42 10.05 8.21
C VAL A 178 8.58 8.97 7.53
N PRO A 179 9.19 8.04 6.76
CA PRO A 179 8.45 6.99 6.09
C PRO A 179 7.92 5.96 7.09
N VAL A 180 6.65 5.59 6.94
CA VAL A 180 5.99 4.51 7.68
C VAL A 180 5.49 3.44 6.73
N HIS A 181 5.55 2.18 7.17
CA HIS A 181 5.11 1.05 6.36
C HIS A 181 4.20 0.09 7.16
N LEU A 182 3.39 -0.71 6.46
CA LEU A 182 2.54 -1.74 7.08
C LEU A 182 3.35 -2.80 7.85
N ALA A 183 4.59 -3.05 7.43
CA ALA A 183 5.49 -3.95 8.16
C ALA A 183 5.90 -3.40 9.54
N ASP A 184 5.73 -2.10 9.81
CA ASP A 184 6.03 -1.49 11.11
C ASP A 184 4.93 -1.77 12.16
N MET A 185 3.97 -2.66 11.89
CA MET A 185 2.87 -2.95 12.80
C MET A 185 3.30 -3.88 13.94
N PRO A 186 3.25 -3.44 15.22
CA PRO A 186 3.96 -4.10 16.33
C PRO A 186 3.51 -5.53 16.67
N ASP A 187 2.20 -5.83 16.60
CA ASP A 187 1.62 -6.96 17.38
C ASP A 187 1.18 -8.19 16.55
N LEU A 188 1.55 -8.28 15.28
CA LEU A 188 1.32 -9.52 14.54
C LEU A 188 2.42 -10.55 14.73
N MET A 189 3.55 -10.15 15.31
CA MET A 189 4.72 -11.01 15.47
C MET A 189 5.23 -10.89 16.89
N SER A 190 5.04 -11.95 17.66
CA SER A 190 5.30 -12.00 19.10
C SER A 190 6.80 -11.96 19.47
N SER A 191 7.71 -12.01 18.49
CA SER A 191 9.16 -12.00 18.71
C SER A 191 9.93 -11.57 17.46
N GLU A 192 11.16 -11.09 17.63
CA GLU A 192 12.10 -10.83 16.53
C GLU A 192 12.36 -12.08 15.68
N GLU A 193 12.36 -13.26 16.30
CA GLU A 193 12.49 -14.53 15.60
C GLU A 193 11.30 -14.83 14.67
N ALA A 194 10.08 -14.49 15.10
CA ALA A 194 8.89 -14.58 14.25
C ALA A 194 8.99 -13.63 13.05
N VAL A 195 9.49 -12.40 13.27
CA VAL A 195 9.80 -11.44 12.20
C VAL A 195 10.81 -11.99 11.21
N ALA A 196 11.94 -12.50 11.70
CA ALA A 196 12.99 -13.07 10.86
C ALA A 196 12.50 -14.28 10.07
N THR A 197 11.61 -15.09 10.65
CA THR A 197 11.01 -16.24 9.97
C THR A 197 10.07 -15.81 8.84
N LEU A 198 9.17 -14.85 9.09
CA LEU A 198 8.29 -14.30 8.06
C LEU A 198 9.07 -13.57 6.96
N TRP A 199 10.18 -12.92 7.31
CA TRP A 199 11.09 -12.32 6.35
C TRP A 199 11.74 -13.37 5.43
N ARG A 200 12.31 -14.45 6.00
CA ARG A 200 12.87 -15.55 5.22
C ARG A 200 11.83 -16.18 4.29
N GLN A 201 10.61 -16.40 4.78
CA GLN A 201 9.51 -16.92 3.96
C GLN A 201 9.14 -15.97 2.82
N THR A 202 9.05 -14.67 3.10
CA THR A 202 8.79 -13.63 2.09
C THR A 202 9.86 -13.62 1.00
N MET A 203 11.13 -13.65 1.38
CA MET A 203 12.24 -13.67 0.41
C MET A 203 12.24 -14.95 -0.43
N ARG A 204 11.94 -16.11 0.18
CA ARG A 204 11.79 -17.37 -0.55
C ARG A 204 10.66 -17.29 -1.56
N LEU A 205 9.46 -16.87 -1.16
CA LEU A 205 8.29 -16.77 -2.03
C LEU A 205 8.54 -15.81 -3.20
N LYS A 206 9.09 -14.62 -2.92
CA LYS A 206 9.47 -13.66 -3.96
C LYS A 206 10.40 -14.26 -5.01
N ARG A 207 11.47 -14.95 -4.58
CA ARG A 207 12.42 -15.61 -5.51
C ARG A 207 11.76 -16.71 -6.34
N THR A 208 10.80 -17.43 -5.78
CA THR A 208 10.12 -18.53 -6.50
C THR A 208 9.00 -18.07 -7.43
N GLN A 209 8.41 -16.90 -7.19
CA GLN A 209 7.19 -16.45 -7.87
C GLN A 209 7.41 -15.28 -8.84
N LEU A 210 8.57 -14.63 -8.76
CA LEU A 210 8.90 -13.47 -9.58
C LEU A 210 9.98 -13.84 -10.58
N ASP A 211 9.71 -13.54 -11.84
CA ASP A 211 10.56 -13.90 -12.96
C ASP A 211 11.71 -12.88 -13.09
N GLY A 212 12.78 -13.11 -12.33
CA GLY A 212 14.03 -12.35 -12.41
C GLY A 212 14.11 -11.13 -11.48
N ASP A 213 15.32 -10.55 -11.42
CA ASP A 213 15.67 -9.49 -10.46
C ASP A 213 14.84 -8.23 -10.64
N ALA A 214 14.53 -7.85 -11.89
CA ALA A 214 13.72 -6.67 -12.18
C ALA A 214 12.33 -6.74 -11.53
N MET A 215 11.69 -7.91 -11.55
CA MET A 215 10.38 -8.12 -10.91
C MET A 215 10.47 -8.18 -9.39
N ILE A 216 11.58 -8.68 -8.84
CA ILE A 216 11.85 -8.65 -7.39
C ILE A 216 11.97 -7.20 -6.90
N GLU A 217 12.69 -6.37 -7.65
CA GLU A 217 12.87 -4.95 -7.37
C GLU A 217 11.56 -4.17 -7.49
N ALA A 218 10.76 -4.45 -8.52
CA ALA A 218 9.42 -3.88 -8.69
C ALA A 218 8.43 -4.32 -7.58
N ALA A 219 8.68 -5.43 -6.87
CA ALA A 219 7.86 -5.89 -5.76
C ALA A 219 8.27 -5.29 -4.38
N ARG A 220 9.14 -4.27 -4.35
CA ARG A 220 9.57 -3.58 -3.11
C ARG A 220 8.42 -2.80 -2.47
N ALA A 221 8.55 -2.52 -1.17
CA ALA A 221 7.52 -1.83 -0.37
C ALA A 221 7.23 -0.39 -0.83
N LYS A 222 8.22 0.28 -1.42
CA LYS A 222 8.11 1.65 -1.91
C LYS A 222 7.39 1.78 -3.26
N VAL A 223 7.17 0.66 -3.97
CA VAL A 223 6.48 0.61 -5.26
C VAL A 223 5.00 0.37 -5.04
N THR A 224 4.18 1.18 -5.71
CA THR A 224 2.73 1.08 -5.71
C THR A 224 2.25 0.46 -7.03
N PHE A 225 2.64 1.02 -8.17
CA PHE A 225 2.24 0.52 -9.49
C PHE A 225 3.44 0.37 -10.43
N CYS A 226 3.33 -0.61 -11.33
CA CYS A 226 4.13 -0.73 -12.53
C CYS A 226 3.15 -0.57 -13.70
N LEU A 227 3.38 0.45 -14.52
CA LEU A 227 2.51 0.83 -15.64
C LEU A 227 3.29 0.73 -16.96
N PRO A 228 2.60 0.58 -18.10
CA PRO A 228 3.25 0.68 -19.40
C PRO A 228 4.00 2.01 -19.57
N GLY A 229 5.07 2.02 -20.38
CA GLY A 229 5.92 3.19 -20.58
C GLY A 229 5.19 4.47 -21.02
N PHE A 230 4.08 4.35 -21.77
CA PHE A 230 3.28 5.51 -22.20
C PHE A 230 2.67 6.29 -21.03
N ALA A 231 2.45 5.65 -19.88
CA ALA A 231 1.91 6.30 -18.69
C ALA A 231 2.81 7.43 -18.18
N ARG A 232 4.09 7.41 -18.54
CA ARG A 232 5.08 8.42 -18.15
C ARG A 232 4.71 9.80 -18.67
N GLU A 233 4.27 9.89 -19.92
CA GLU A 233 3.87 11.16 -20.54
C GLU A 233 2.57 11.68 -19.89
N ALA A 234 1.60 10.80 -19.66
CA ALA A 234 0.31 11.17 -19.05
C ALA A 234 0.42 11.64 -17.59
N LEU A 235 1.52 11.31 -16.90
CA LEU A 235 1.77 11.65 -15.51
C LEU A 235 2.96 12.61 -15.32
N ALA A 236 3.53 13.15 -16.40
CA ALA A 236 4.76 13.94 -16.36
C ALA A 236 4.69 15.14 -15.40
N ASP A 237 3.54 15.82 -15.35
CA ASP A 237 3.33 16.99 -14.48
C ASP A 237 3.12 16.65 -13.01
N LEU A 238 2.92 15.37 -12.68
CA LEU A 238 2.59 14.91 -11.32
C LEU A 238 3.75 14.18 -10.64
N ILE A 239 4.65 13.59 -11.43
CA ILE A 239 5.67 12.71 -10.89
C ILE A 239 6.86 13.53 -10.39
N VAL A 240 7.22 13.31 -9.13
CA VAL A 240 8.46 13.80 -8.52
C VAL A 240 9.59 12.80 -8.79
N ALA A 241 10.76 13.29 -9.18
CA ALA A 241 11.94 12.47 -9.46
C ALA A 241 12.64 11.93 -8.21
#